data_AF-A0A1C6W538-F1
#
_entry.id   AF-A0A1C6W538-F1
#
_cell.length_a   1.000
_cell.length_b   1.000
_cell.length_c   1.000
_cell.angle_alpha   90.00
_cell.angle_beta   90.00
_cell.angle_gamma   90.00
#
_symmetry.space_group_name_H-M   'P 1'
#
loop_
_entity.id
_entity.type
_entity.pdbx_description
1 polymer ?
#
loop_
_entity_poly.entity_id
_entity_poly.type
_entity_poly.pdbx_seq_one_letter_code
_entity_poly.pdbx_strand_id
1 'polypeptide(L)'
;MRAVAQFGAAVAEVAQRRAEVLAKLDGEVRDATAAHELAVVVLAAVLRDDALAAELSGMDVSRVRALRRMADGAGVRERVAQLGAVVPRRRGRPRAADNSLRGGLVDDTASAAGPAAGG
;
A
#
# COMPACT_ATOMS: atom_id res chain seq x y z
N MET A 1 50.06 -35.29 -19.33
CA MET A 1 49.98 -34.49 -18.08
C MET A 1 49.63 -33.01 -18.32
N ARG A 2 50.36 -32.24 -19.15
CA ARG A 2 50.06 -30.80 -19.38
C ARG A 2 48.68 -30.50 -19.99
N ALA A 3 48.24 -31.28 -20.99
CA ALA A 3 46.93 -31.09 -21.61
C ALA A 3 45.78 -31.29 -20.61
N VAL A 4 45.84 -32.33 -19.76
CA VAL A 4 44.83 -32.59 -18.72
C VAL A 4 44.77 -31.45 -17.69
N ALA A 5 45.92 -30.88 -17.30
CA ALA A 5 45.97 -29.73 -16.41
C ALA A 5 45.36 -28.47 -17.05
N GLN A 6 45.59 -28.24 -18.34
CA GLN A 6 44.98 -27.12 -19.10
C GLN A 6 43.46 -27.29 -19.23
N PHE A 7 42.97 -28.49 -19.51
CA PHE A 7 41.53 -28.77 -19.51
C PHE A 7 40.91 -28.60 -18.11
N GLY A 8 41.59 -29.05 -17.05
CA GLY A 8 41.14 -28.84 -15.67
C GLY A 8 41.01 -27.37 -15.32
N ALA A 9 41.98 -26.54 -15.72
CA ALA A 9 41.93 -25.09 -15.50
C ALA A 9 40.78 -24.43 -16.28
N ALA A 10 40.57 -24.80 -17.54
CA ALA A 10 39.48 -24.28 -18.36
C ALA A 10 38.09 -24.64 -17.79
N VAL A 11 37.92 -25.87 -17.29
CA VAL A 11 36.67 -26.30 -16.65
C VAL A 11 36.43 -25.52 -15.34
N ALA A 12 37.47 -25.30 -14.53
CA ALA A 12 37.37 -24.52 -13.31
C ALA A 12 36.97 -23.06 -13.60
N GLU A 13 37.54 -22.45 -14.64
CA GLU A 13 37.19 -21.09 -15.06
C GLU A 13 35.72 -20.99 -15.53
N VAL A 14 35.25 -21.95 -16.31
CA VAL A 14 33.83 -22.02 -16.73
C VAL A 14 32.91 -22.22 -15.53
N ALA A 15 33.29 -23.08 -14.59
CA ALA A 15 32.52 -23.29 -13.36
C ALA A 15 32.44 -22.02 -12.51
N GLN A 16 33.54 -21.28 -12.40
CA GLN A 16 33.58 -20.00 -11.69
C GLN A 16 32.70 -18.95 -12.37
N ARG A 17 32.79 -18.78 -13.70
CA ARG A 17 31.92 -17.86 -14.45
C ARG A 17 30.44 -18.21 -14.27
N ARG A 18 30.10 -19.50 -14.29
CA ARG A 18 28.73 -19.95 -14.03
C ARG A 18 28.28 -19.56 -12.62
N ALA A 19 29.13 -19.74 -11.61
CA ALA A 19 28.81 -19.37 -10.23
C ALA A 19 28.58 -17.86 -10.09
N GLU A 20 29.41 -17.03 -10.73
CA GLU A 20 29.26 -15.57 -10.73
C GLU A 20 27.94 -15.13 -11.40
N VAL A 21 27.58 -15.74 -12.53
CA VAL A 21 26.30 -15.45 -13.21
C VAL A 21 25.11 -15.84 -12.34
N LEU A 22 25.14 -17.03 -11.72
CA LEU A 22 24.07 -17.47 -10.82
C LEU A 22 23.95 -16.55 -9.60
N ALA A 23 25.07 -16.16 -8.99
CA ALA A 23 25.05 -15.24 -7.86
C ALA A 23 24.45 -13.88 -8.22
N LYS A 24 24.72 -13.39 -9.44
CA LYS A 24 24.11 -12.16 -9.96
C LYS A 24 22.60 -12.32 -10.14
N LEU A 25 22.15 -13.39 -10.80
CA LEU A 25 20.72 -13.67 -11.01
C LEU A 25 19.97 -13.83 -9.68
N ASP A 26 20.58 -14.51 -8.71
CA ASP A 26 20.01 -14.63 -7.36
C ASP A 26 19.86 -13.27 -6.68
N GLY A 27 20.82 -12.35 -6.90
CA GLY A 27 20.71 -10.97 -6.45
C GLY A 27 19.53 -10.24 -7.09
N GLU A 28 19.42 -10.30 -8.42
CA GLU A 28 18.33 -9.66 -9.17
C GLU A 28 16.95 -10.21 -8.75
N VAL A 29 16.83 -11.52 -8.53
CA VAL A 29 15.60 -12.16 -8.04
C VAL A 29 15.26 -11.69 -6.62
N ARG A 30 16.24 -11.56 -5.73
CA ARG A 30 16.01 -11.02 -4.37
C ARG A 30 15.53 -9.58 -4.44
N ASP A 31 16.15 -8.74 -5.26
CA ASP A 31 15.76 -7.33 -5.42
C ASP A 31 14.36 -7.19 -6.00
N ALA A 32 14.03 -7.98 -7.04
CA ALA A 32 12.70 -8.01 -7.63
C ALA A 32 11.65 -8.50 -6.62
N THR A 33 11.99 -9.49 -5.80
CA THR A 33 11.11 -9.99 -4.74
C THR A 33 10.85 -8.90 -3.69
N ALA A 34 11.90 -8.23 -3.20
CA ALA A 34 11.76 -7.15 -2.23
C ALA A 34 10.94 -5.99 -2.78
N ALA A 35 11.14 -5.62 -4.05
CA ALA A 35 10.35 -4.58 -4.71
C ALA A 35 8.87 -4.97 -4.83
N HIS A 36 8.59 -6.22 -5.20
CA HIS A 36 7.23 -6.74 -5.27
C HIS A 36 6.55 -6.74 -3.90
N GLU A 37 7.23 -7.23 -2.86
CA GLU A 37 6.69 -7.24 -1.50
C GLU A 37 6.37 -5.83 -0.99
N LEU A 38 7.25 -4.85 -1.25
CA LEU A 38 6.98 -3.45 -0.94
C LEU A 38 5.77 -2.91 -1.70
N ALA A 39 5.65 -3.21 -2.99
CA ALA A 39 4.52 -2.79 -3.81
C ALA A 39 3.18 -3.34 -3.27
N VAL A 40 3.17 -4.59 -2.79
CA VAL A 40 1.98 -5.20 -2.19
C VAL A 40 1.59 -4.54 -0.87
N VAL A 41 2.57 -4.19 -0.03
CA VAL A 41 2.30 -3.43 1.21
C VAL A 41 1.74 -2.03 0.90
N VAL A 42 2.30 -1.35 -0.11
CA VAL A 42 1.78 -0.05 -0.57
C VAL A 42 0.36 -0.19 -1.12
N LEU A 43 0.08 -1.24 -1.90
CA LEU A 43 -1.25 -1.52 -2.43
C LEU A 43 -2.26 -1.73 -1.29
N ALA A 44 -1.93 -2.57 -0.30
CA ALA A 44 -2.76 -2.78 0.89
C ALA A 44 -3.02 -1.49 1.66
N ALA A 45 -2.00 -0.62 1.79
CA ALA A 45 -2.14 0.68 2.45
C ALA A 45 -3.05 1.65 1.70
N VAL A 46 -2.97 1.68 0.36
CA VAL A 46 -3.81 2.55 -0.50
C VAL A 46 -5.26 2.07 -0.50
N LEU A 47 -5.48 0.76 -0.66
CA LEU A 47 -6.81 0.15 -0.68
C LEU A 47 -7.46 0.12 0.70
N ARG A 48 -6.66 0.12 1.77
CA ARG A 48 -7.08 -0.13 3.16
C ARG A 48 -7.73 -1.51 3.34
N ASP A 49 -7.33 -2.47 2.51
CA ASP A 49 -7.85 -3.83 2.50
C ASP A 49 -6.73 -4.82 2.15
N ASP A 50 -6.34 -5.65 3.14
CA ASP A 50 -5.31 -6.66 2.97
C ASP A 50 -5.79 -7.85 2.11
N ALA A 51 -7.09 -8.14 2.11
CA ALA A 51 -7.66 -9.26 1.35
C ALA A 51 -7.74 -8.93 -0.14
N LEU A 52 -8.17 -7.71 -0.47
CA LEU A 52 -8.18 -7.25 -1.86
C LEU A 52 -6.75 -7.11 -2.41
N ALA A 53 -5.80 -6.63 -1.61
CA ALA A 53 -4.40 -6.55 -2.04
C ALA A 53 -3.79 -7.95 -2.27
N ALA A 54 -4.13 -8.93 -1.42
CA ALA A 54 -3.74 -10.33 -1.59
C ALA A 54 -4.27 -10.92 -2.90
N GLU A 55 -5.56 -10.74 -3.18
CA GLU A 55 -6.20 -11.19 -4.43
C GLU A 55 -5.51 -10.60 -5.67
N LEU A 56 -5.30 -9.28 -5.69
CA LEU A 56 -4.71 -8.58 -6.84
C LEU A 56 -3.22 -8.90 -7.07
N SER A 57 -2.51 -9.32 -6.02
CA SER A 57 -1.09 -9.68 -6.09
C SER A 57 -0.84 -11.18 -6.22
N GLY A 58 -1.88 -12.01 -6.10
CA GLY A 58 -1.75 -13.46 -6.03
C GLY A 58 -1.03 -13.96 -4.77
N MET A 59 -0.99 -13.16 -3.70
CA MET A 59 -0.38 -13.51 -2.42
C MET A 59 -1.42 -13.98 -1.41
N ASP A 60 -1.00 -14.76 -0.42
CA ASP A 60 -1.86 -15.08 0.72
C ASP A 60 -2.06 -13.86 1.64
N VAL A 61 -3.28 -13.70 2.16
CA VAL A 61 -3.63 -12.62 3.10
C VAL A 61 -2.73 -12.64 4.34
N SER A 62 -2.37 -13.82 4.84
CA SER A 62 -1.46 -13.99 5.97
C SER A 62 -0.07 -13.43 5.66
N ARG A 63 0.42 -13.61 4.44
CA ARG A 63 1.70 -13.08 3.96
C ARG A 63 1.65 -11.57 3.82
N VAL A 64 0.59 -11.02 3.22
CA VAL A 64 0.39 -9.54 3.15
C VAL A 64 0.41 -8.92 4.55
N ARG A 65 -0.30 -9.51 5.51
CA ARG A 65 -0.30 -9.06 6.92
C ARG A 65 1.08 -9.16 7.57
N ALA A 66 1.83 -10.22 7.28
CA ALA A 66 3.20 -10.35 7.78
C ALA A 66 4.12 -9.26 7.22
N LEU A 67 4.11 -9.05 5.90
CA LEU A 67 4.88 -8.00 5.23
C LEU A 67 4.55 -6.62 5.79
N ARG A 68 3.27 -6.31 5.97
CA ARG A 68 2.82 -5.03 6.52
C ARG A 68 3.30 -4.79 7.96
N ARG A 69 3.44 -5.85 8.77
CA ARG A 69 4.02 -5.74 10.14
C ARG A 69 5.53 -5.49 10.13
N MET A 70 6.22 -5.98 9.11
CA MET A 70 7.68 -5.84 8.97
C MET A 70 8.09 -4.59 8.18
N ALA A 71 7.16 -4.01 7.42
CA ALA A 71 7.45 -2.87 6.56
C ALA A 71 7.76 -1.60 7.37
N ASP A 72 8.74 -0.84 6.88
CA ASP A 72 8.97 0.51 7.38
C ASP A 72 7.82 1.43 6.97
N GLY A 73 7.03 1.84 7.97
CA GLY A 73 5.90 2.73 7.76
C GLY A 73 6.28 4.08 7.15
N ALA A 74 7.51 4.57 7.34
CA ALA A 74 7.97 5.81 6.73
C ALA A 74 8.17 5.65 5.22
N GLY A 75 8.93 4.63 4.79
CA GLY A 75 9.11 4.31 3.38
C GLY A 75 7.79 4.01 2.65
N VAL A 76 6.87 3.30 3.29
CA VAL A 76 5.53 3.05 2.72
C VAL A 76 4.76 4.35 2.50
N ARG A 77 4.74 5.26 3.48
CA ARG A 77 4.07 6.56 3.34
C ARG A 77 4.68 7.42 2.23
N GLU A 78 5.99 7.41 2.09
CA GLU A 78 6.68 8.13 1.02
C GLU A 78 6.25 7.61 -0.36
N ARG A 79 6.21 6.29 -0.56
CA ARG A 79 5.74 5.70 -1.83
C ARG A 79 4.27 5.97 -2.09
N VAL A 80 3.41 5.89 -1.07
CA VAL A 80 2.01 6.30 -1.20
C VAL A 80 1.89 7.78 -1.59
N ALA A 81 2.71 8.67 -1.03
CA ALA A 81 2.73 10.08 -1.39
C ALA A 81 3.16 10.32 -2.83
N GLN A 82 4.17 9.58 -3.32
CA GLN A 82 4.60 9.63 -4.72
C GLN A 82 3.48 9.18 -5.68
N LEU A 83 2.70 8.15 -5.32
CA LEU A 83 1.51 7.74 -6.10
C LEU A 83 0.41 8.81 -6.08
N GLY A 84 0.19 9.45 -4.93
CA GLY A 84 -0.78 10.55 -4.78
C GLY A 84 -0.36 11.85 -5.50
N ALA A 85 0.90 11.99 -5.90
CA ALA A 85 1.36 13.05 -6.81
C ALA A 85 1.05 12.72 -8.28
N VAL A 86 0.87 11.43 -8.61
CA VAL A 86 0.54 10.93 -9.95
C VAL A 86 -0.99 10.84 -10.16
N VAL A 87 -1.78 10.60 -9.11
CA VAL A 87 -3.25 10.57 -9.17
C VAL A 87 -3.82 11.95 -8.80
N PRO A 88 -4.57 12.64 -9.69
CA PRO A 88 -5.21 13.91 -9.35
C PRO A 88 -6.05 13.75 -8.09
N ARG A 89 -5.71 14.50 -7.03
CA ARG A 89 -6.51 14.57 -5.81
C ARG A 89 -7.95 14.90 -6.21
N ARG A 90 -8.88 13.96 -6.05
CA ARG A 90 -10.31 14.24 -6.15
C ARG A 90 -10.67 15.25 -5.06
N ARG A 91 -10.60 16.55 -5.40
CA ARG A 91 -11.19 17.63 -4.61
C ARG A 91 -12.70 17.39 -4.59
N GLY A 92 -13.22 16.86 -3.49
CA GLY A 92 -14.64 16.54 -3.45
C GLY A 92 -15.12 15.83 -2.20
N ARG A 93 -14.84 16.37 -1.02
CA ARG A 93 -15.80 16.29 0.08
C ARG A 93 -15.62 17.52 0.97
N PRO A 94 -16.55 18.50 0.96
CA PRO A 94 -16.54 19.54 1.97
C PRO A 94 -16.68 18.86 3.33
N ARG A 95 -15.71 19.12 4.20
CA ARG A 95 -15.80 18.83 5.62
C ARG A 95 -16.97 19.68 6.14
N ALA A 96 -18.04 19.03 6.60
CA ALA A 96 -19.13 19.73 7.25
C ALA A 96 -18.54 20.61 8.36
N ALA A 97 -18.81 21.90 8.30
CA ALA A 97 -18.41 22.83 9.34
C ALA A 97 -19.17 22.49 10.61
N ASP A 98 -18.45 22.23 11.69
CA ASP A 98 -18.95 22.16 13.05
C ASP A 98 -19.59 23.51 13.42
N ASN A 99 -20.91 23.62 13.32
CA ASN A 99 -21.68 24.73 13.88
C ASN A 99 -22.62 24.19 14.96
N SER A 100 -22.07 24.03 16.17
CA SER A 100 -22.88 23.84 17.37
C SER A 100 -22.17 24.43 18.59
N LEU A 101 -21.91 25.74 18.54
CA LEU A 101 -21.67 26.52 19.74
C LEU A 101 -22.40 27.86 19.69
N ARG A 102 -23.25 28.04 20.72
CA ARG A 102 -23.73 29.30 21.33
C ARG A 102 -24.86 30.08 20.66
N GLY A 103 -25.96 30.20 21.40
CA GLY A 103 -26.90 31.31 21.28
C GLY A 103 -28.27 31.00 21.87
N GLY A 104 -28.39 30.95 23.20
CA GLY A 104 -29.69 31.00 23.85
C GLY A 104 -30.25 32.43 23.84
N LEU A 105 -31.54 32.57 23.54
CA LEU A 105 -32.40 33.64 24.03
C LEU A 105 -33.88 33.22 23.91
N VAL A 106 -34.51 33.05 25.08
CA VAL A 106 -35.90 33.33 25.50
C VAL A 106 -36.63 34.40 24.65
N ASP A 107 -37.95 34.53 24.54
CA ASP A 107 -39.13 33.96 25.23
C ASP A 107 -40.40 34.23 24.39
N ASP A 108 -41.49 33.56 24.76
CA ASP A 108 -42.90 34.00 24.75
C ASP A 108 -43.53 34.73 23.54
N THR A 109 -44.45 34.03 22.87
CA THR A 109 -45.82 34.53 22.71
C THR A 109 -46.83 33.38 22.78
N ALA A 110 -47.45 33.23 23.95
CA ALA A 110 -48.78 32.64 24.06
C ALA A 110 -49.80 33.55 23.36
N SER A 111 -50.74 32.98 22.58
CA SER A 111 -52.16 33.32 22.68
C SER A 111 -53.01 32.47 21.74
N ALA A 112 -54.22 32.19 22.20
CA ALA A 112 -55.18 31.19 21.73
C ALA A 112 -55.93 31.56 20.43
N ALA A 113 -56.37 30.54 19.69
CA ALA A 113 -57.68 30.52 19.05
C ALA A 113 -58.07 29.05 18.71
N GLY A 114 -59.25 28.65 19.19
CA GLY A 114 -59.84 27.31 19.06
C GLY A 114 -60.51 27.01 17.70
N PRO A 115 -61.28 25.91 17.63
CA PRO A 115 -61.40 25.05 16.44
C PRO A 115 -62.60 25.37 15.54
N ALA A 116 -62.61 24.81 14.32
CA ALA A 116 -63.81 24.65 13.51
C ALA A 116 -63.82 23.31 12.75
N ALA A 117 -64.92 22.60 12.92
CA ALA A 117 -65.29 21.37 12.21
C ALA A 117 -65.99 21.67 10.88
N GLY A 118 -66.08 20.65 10.01
CA GLY A 118 -67.14 20.55 8.99
C GLY A 118 -66.66 20.45 7.54
N GLY A 119 -67.01 19.33 6.89
CA GLY A 119 -66.79 19.04 5.47
C GLY A 119 -66.87 17.55 5.20
#